data_AF-A0A814GX16-F1
#
_entry.id   AF-A0A814GX16-F1
#
_cell.length_a   1.000
_cell.length_b   1.000
_cell.length_c   1.000
_cell.angle_alpha   90.00
_cell.angle_beta   90.00
_cell.angle_gamma   90.00
#
_symmetry.space_group_name_H-M   'P 1'
#
loop_
_entity.id
_entity.type
_entity.pdbx_description
1 polymer ?
#
loop_
_entity_poly.entity_id
_entity_poly.type
_entity_poly.pdbx_seq_one_letter_code
_entity_poly.pdbx_strand_id
1 'polypeptide(L)'
;MNTEKNTVLSDQTSVFRVNCVDCLDRTNVVQAAIAKTILEIMLKKVGLLDIDAGGLNDNARVIFQTMWADNGDAISRQYAGTDAMKVR
;
A
#
# COMPACT_ATOMS: atom_id res chain seq x y z
N MET A 1 19.27 18.32 11.33
CA MET A 1 18.91 16.93 11.67
C MET A 1 20.19 16.15 11.82
N ASN A 2 20.50 15.67 13.02
CA ASN A 2 21.73 14.94 13.30
C ASN A 2 21.71 13.61 12.56
N THR A 3 22.61 13.45 11.60
CA THR A 3 22.88 12.21 10.86
C THR A 3 23.82 11.31 11.66
N GLU A 4 23.37 10.84 12.83
CA GLU A 4 24.09 9.79 13.57
C GLU A 4 23.30 8.48 13.58
N LYS A 5 23.92 7.50 12.88
CA LYS A 5 23.91 6.04 13.09
C LYS A 5 22.59 5.31 12.86
N ASN A 6 22.55 4.61 11.72
CA ASN A 6 21.97 3.29 11.41
C ASN A 6 21.18 2.57 12.54
N THR A 7 20.19 3.23 13.13
CA THR A 7 19.41 2.73 14.26
C THR A 7 18.04 2.33 13.74
N VAL A 8 17.64 1.10 13.99
CA VAL A 8 16.31 0.60 13.63
C VAL A 8 15.27 1.36 14.47
N LEU A 9 14.36 2.07 13.81
CA LEU A 9 13.31 2.85 14.48
C LEU A 9 12.15 1.97 14.98
N SER A 10 11.83 0.90 14.25
CA SER A 10 10.77 -0.05 14.58
C SER A 10 10.89 -1.28 13.70
N ASP A 11 10.60 -2.44 14.28
CA ASP A 11 10.45 -3.70 13.55
C ASP A 11 8.97 -4.03 13.32
N GLN A 12 8.67 -4.75 12.24
CA GLN A 12 7.34 -5.31 12.00
C GLN A 12 7.23 -6.64 12.75
N THR A 13 6.29 -6.73 13.69
CA THR A 13 6.10 -7.91 14.54
C THR A 13 4.94 -8.80 14.12
N SER A 14 4.08 -8.32 13.21
CA SER A 14 2.83 -8.97 12.85
C SER A 14 2.50 -8.81 11.35
N VAL A 15 1.67 -9.71 10.83
CA VAL A 15 1.21 -9.72 9.44
C VAL A 15 -0.31 -9.82 9.35
N PHE A 16 -0.89 -9.14 8.37
CA PHE A 16 -2.28 -9.34 7.97
C PHE A 16 -2.34 -10.41 6.88
N ARG A 17 -3.09 -11.49 7.13
CA ARG A 17 -3.41 -12.48 6.10
C ARG A 17 -4.81 -12.22 5.59
N VAL A 18 -4.91 -11.89 4.30
CA VAL A 18 -6.19 -11.67 3.62
C VAL A 18 -6.41 -12.82 2.67
N ASN A 19 -7.46 -13.61 2.91
CA ASN A 19 -7.89 -14.66 1.99
C ASN A 19 -9.02 -14.11 1.12
N CYS A 20 -9.10 -14.55 -0.14
CA CYS A 20 -10.33 -14.42 -0.91
C CYS A 20 -10.94 -15.79 -1.17
N VAL A 21 -12.26 -15.86 -1.01
CA VAL A 21 -13.05 -17.05 -1.36
C VAL A 21 -13.50 -17.01 -2.83
N ASP A 22 -13.55 -15.83 -3.49
CA ASP A 22 -14.07 -15.76 -4.87
C ASP A 22 -13.34 -14.87 -5.90
N CYS A 23 -12.54 -13.84 -5.55
CA CYS A 23 -11.80 -13.08 -6.57
C CYS A 23 -10.59 -12.31 -6.05
N LEU A 24 -9.51 -12.33 -6.84
CA LEU A 24 -8.24 -11.69 -6.52
C LEU A 24 -8.34 -10.16 -6.33
N ASP A 25 -9.26 -9.50 -7.03
CA ASP A 25 -9.48 -8.05 -6.94
C ASP A 25 -9.92 -7.61 -5.55
N ARG A 26 -10.81 -8.37 -4.90
CA ARG A 26 -11.29 -8.02 -3.55
C ARG A 26 -10.18 -8.14 -2.51
N THR A 27 -9.27 -9.11 -2.67
CA THR A 27 -8.04 -9.17 -1.85
C THR A 27 -7.13 -7.98 -2.09
N ASN A 28 -6.89 -7.59 -3.36
CA ASN A 28 -5.99 -6.49 -3.70
C ASN A 28 -6.48 -5.16 -3.12
N VAL A 29 -7.79 -4.88 -3.19
CA VAL A 29 -8.39 -3.66 -2.61
C VAL A 29 -8.22 -3.60 -1.09
N VAL A 30 -8.48 -4.70 -0.38
CA VAL A 30 -8.32 -4.75 1.08
C VAL A 30 -6.85 -4.57 1.46
N GLN A 31 -5.93 -5.23 0.75
CA GLN A 31 -4.49 -5.08 0.97
C GLN A 31 -4.02 -3.65 0.72
N ALA A 32 -4.50 -3.00 -0.36
CA ALA A 32 -4.20 -1.60 -0.66
C ALA A 32 -4.68 -0.66 0.45
N ALA A 33 -5.87 -0.88 1.00
CA ALA A 33 -6.38 -0.08 2.10
C ALA A 33 -5.49 -0.20 3.36
N ILE A 34 -5.11 -1.43 3.74
CA ILE A 34 -4.19 -1.67 4.86
C ILE A 34 -2.86 -0.98 4.61
N ALA A 35 -2.28 -1.13 3.42
CA ALA A 35 -1.01 -0.53 3.07
C ALA A 35 -1.06 1.01 3.11
N LYS A 36 -2.16 1.63 2.66
CA LYS A 36 -2.34 3.08 2.73
C LYS A 36 -2.31 3.57 4.18
N THR A 37 -3.05 2.90 5.06
CA THR A 37 -3.08 3.26 6.50
C THR A 37 -1.70 3.14 7.13
N ILE A 38 -0.98 2.05 6.87
CA ILE A 38 0.37 1.86 7.40
C ILE A 38 1.36 2.89 6.84
N LEU A 39 1.27 3.21 5.55
CA LEU A 39 2.11 4.24 4.91
C LEU A 39 1.89 5.61 5.57
N GLU A 40 0.64 6.02 5.80
CA GLU A 40 0.34 7.29 6.48
C GLU A 40 0.89 7.32 7.91
N ILE A 41 0.77 6.21 8.66
CA ILE A 41 1.37 6.09 9.99
C ILE A 41 2.89 6.22 9.93
N MET A 42 3.54 5.56 8.98
CA MET A 42 4.99 5.64 8.79
C MET A 42 5.45 7.06 8.45
N LEU A 43 4.76 7.72 7.51
CA LEU A 43 5.07 9.10 7.09
C LEU A 43 4.88 10.10 8.24
N LYS A 44 3.85 9.93 9.07
CA LYS A 44 3.66 10.74 10.29
C LYS A 44 4.81 10.53 11.27
N LYS A 45 5.24 9.29 11.50
CA LYS A 45 6.35 8.97 12.41
C LYS A 45 7.69 9.59 11.98
N VAL A 46 7.93 9.72 10.67
CA VAL A 46 9.16 10.34 10.16
C VAL A 46 9.02 11.84 9.90
N GLY A 47 7.88 12.45 10.24
CA GLY A 47 7.64 13.89 10.10
C GLY A 47 7.43 14.35 8.65
N LEU A 48 7.10 13.44 7.72
CA LEU A 48 6.83 13.76 6.31
C LEU A 48 5.33 14.00 6.03
N LEU A 49 4.47 13.64 6.97
CA LEU A 49 3.03 13.91 6.90
C LEU A 49 2.59 14.52 8.23
N ASP A 50 1.84 15.63 8.16
CA ASP A 50 1.31 16.28 9.35
C ASP A 50 0.27 15.37 10.04
N ILE A 51 0.20 15.45 11.37
CA ILE A 51 -0.75 14.67 12.17
C ILE A 51 -2.18 15.09 11.82
N ASP A 52 -2.39 16.38 11.57
CA ASP A 52 -3.67 17.01 11.21
C ASP A 52 -3.93 17.05 9.71
N ALA A 53 -2.95 16.68 8.87
CA ALA A 53 -3.18 16.52 7.45
C ALA A 53 -4.17 15.36 7.23
N GLY A 54 -5.19 15.59 6.41
CA GLY A 54 -6.24 14.62 6.04
C GLY A 54 -5.76 13.41 5.22
N GLY A 55 -4.50 13.01 5.33
CA GLY A 55 -3.87 11.89 4.63
C GLY A 55 -2.87 12.34 3.55
N LEU A 56 -2.57 11.42 2.63
CA LEU A 56 -1.70 11.70 1.48
C LEU A 56 -2.21 12.88 0.64
N ASN A 57 -1.30 13.72 0.15
CA ASN A 57 -1.63 14.73 -0.85
C ASN A 57 -2.04 14.08 -2.19
N ASP A 58 -2.59 14.87 -3.11
CA ASP A 58 -3.12 14.36 -4.37
C ASP A 58 -2.07 13.62 -5.21
N ASN A 59 -0.84 14.14 -5.28
CA ASN A 59 0.23 13.51 -6.05
C ASN A 59 0.60 12.13 -5.47
N ALA A 60 0.81 12.06 -4.16
CA ALA A 60 1.13 10.80 -3.48
C ALA A 60 -0.02 9.80 -3.56
N ARG A 61 -1.27 10.28 -3.51
CA ARG A 61 -2.48 9.46 -3.67
C ARG A 61 -2.55 8.84 -5.07
N VAL A 62 -2.30 9.61 -6.12
CA VAL A 62 -2.29 9.10 -7.51
C VAL A 62 -1.19 8.06 -7.68
N ILE A 63 0.03 8.34 -7.23
CA ILE A 63 1.15 7.39 -7.31
C ILE A 63 0.80 6.08 -6.58
N PHE A 64 0.25 6.17 -5.38
CA PHE A 64 -0.16 5.01 -4.60
C PHE A 64 -1.24 4.19 -5.33
N GLN A 65 -2.24 4.84 -5.90
CA GLN A 65 -3.31 4.18 -6.65
C GLN A 65 -2.80 3.48 -7.91
N THR A 66 -1.93 4.12 -8.68
CA THR A 66 -1.29 3.50 -9.85
C THR A 66 -0.46 2.29 -9.45
N MET A 67 0.36 2.41 -8.41
CA MET A 67 1.17 1.29 -7.91
C MET A 67 0.32 0.07 -7.52
N TRP A 68 -0.82 0.30 -6.86
CA TRP A 68 -1.72 -0.79 -6.45
C TRP A 68 -2.57 -1.35 -7.58
N ALA A 69 -2.82 -0.58 -8.64
CA ALA A 69 -3.39 -1.09 -9.88
C ALA A 69 -2.41 -2.03 -10.59
N ASP A 70 -1.15 -1.59 -10.76
CA ASP A 70 -0.10 -2.40 -11.38
C ASP A 70 0.17 -3.70 -10.60
N ASN A 71 0.12 -3.64 -9.26
CA ASN A 71 0.20 -4.81 -8.39
C ASN A 71 -0.96 -5.78 -8.65
N GLY A 72 -2.18 -5.27 -8.75
CA GLY A 72 -3.36 -6.08 -9.09
C GLY A 72 -3.19 -6.80 -10.42
N ASP A 73 -2.77 -6.08 -11.46
CA ASP A 73 -2.52 -6.65 -12.78
C ASP A 73 -1.43 -7.72 -12.77
N ALA A 74 -0.34 -7.49 -12.03
CA ALA A 74 0.74 -8.46 -11.90
C ALA A 74 0.26 -9.76 -11.24
N ILE A 75 -0.50 -9.69 -10.15
CA ILE A 75 -1.00 -10.88 -9.46
C ILE A 75 -2.06 -11.58 -10.33
N SER A 76 -2.91 -10.82 -11.04
CA SER A 76 -3.91 -11.40 -11.93
C SER A 76 -3.27 -12.15 -13.09
N ARG A 77 -2.20 -11.60 -13.69
CA ARG A 77 -1.44 -12.32 -14.73
C ARG A 77 -0.85 -13.63 -14.21
N GLN A 78 -0.38 -13.67 -12.96
CA GLN A 78 0.14 -14.91 -12.37
C GLN A 78 -0.94 -15.96 -12.13
N TYR A 79 -2.15 -15.54 -11.75
CA TYR A 79 -3.23 -16.46 -11.38
C TYR A 79 -4.11 -16.88 -12.57
N ALA A 80 -4.45 -15.94 -13.45
CA ALA A 80 -5.42 -16.13 -14.53
C ALA A 80 -4.82 -15.91 -15.94
N GLY A 81 -3.56 -15.51 -16.04
CA GLY A 81 -2.90 -15.24 -17.34
C GLY A 81 -3.34 -13.92 -18.00
N THR A 82 -4.14 -13.09 -17.32
CA THR A 82 -4.64 -11.81 -17.84
C THR A 82 -4.54 -10.72 -16.79
N ASP A 83 -4.55 -9.46 -17.21
CA ASP A 83 -4.64 -8.30 -16.30
C ASP A 83 -5.90 -8.37 -15.43
N ALA A 84 -5.88 -7.69 -14.28
CA ALA A 84 -6.97 -7.74 -13.31
C ALA A 84 -8.25 -7.12 -13.90
N MET A 85 -8.07 -6.08 -14.72
CA MET A 85 -9.16 -5.43 -15.44
C MET A 85 -9.28 -5.93 -16.88
N LYS A 86 -10.41 -6.59 -17.20
CA LYS A 86 -10.96 -6.62 -18.56
C LYS A 86 -12.24 -5.80 -18.59
N VAL A 87 -12.19 -4.58 -19.11
CA VAL A 87 -13.02 -4.01 -20.22
C VAL A 87 -12.45 -2.62 -20.52
N ARG A 88 -11.91 -2.43 -21.72
CA ARG A 88 -11.71 -1.11 -22.33
C ARG A 88 -12.95 -0.75 -23.14
#